data_AF-A0A2X2JTN8-F1
#
_entry.id   AF-A0A2X2JTN8-F1
#
_cell.length_a   1.000
_cell.length_b   1.000
_cell.length_c   1.000
_cell.angle_alpha   90.00
_cell.angle_beta   90.00
_cell.angle_gamma   90.00
#
_symmetry.space_group_name_H-M   'P 1'
#
loop_
_entity.id
_entity.type
_entity.pdbx_description
1 polymer ?
#
loop_
_entity_poly.entity_id
_entity_poly.type
_entity_poly.pdbx_seq_one_letter_code
_entity_poly.pdbx_strand_id
1 'polypeptide(L)' 'MLAEDFSEIENHYVGPTPPDKDHQYELTVYALDHSLNLKNGFYLNEFLKEVNQHKIDQTSINLIGRKI' A
#
# COMPACT_ATOMS: atom_id res chain seq x y z
N MET A 1 -28.78 -14.71 3.70
CA MET A 1 -27.70 -14.16 2.84
C MET A 1 -26.41 -14.37 3.59
N LEU A 2 -25.50 -15.17 3.04
CA LEU A 2 -24.12 -15.17 3.54
C LEU A 2 -23.56 -13.80 3.13
N ALA A 3 -23.00 -13.05 4.07
CA ALA A 3 -22.31 -11.82 3.74
C ALA A 3 -21.18 -12.16 2.76
N GLU A 4 -21.07 -11.43 1.65
CA GLU A 4 -19.95 -11.59 0.74
C GLU A 4 -18.64 -11.26 1.49
N ASP A 5 -17.64 -12.12 1.33
CA ASP A 5 -16.33 -11.95 1.94
C ASP A 5 -15.47 -11.05 1.03
N PHE A 6 -15.21 -9.82 1.48
CA PHE A 6 -14.40 -8.82 0.77
C PHE A 6 -12.96 -8.73 1.30
N SER A 7 -12.53 -9.66 2.15
CA SER A 7 -11.21 -9.60 2.81
C SER A 7 -10.04 -9.52 1.84
N GLU A 8 -10.16 -10.09 0.64
CA GLU A 8 -9.19 -9.97 -0.46
C GLU A 8 -9.00 -8.52 -0.91
N ILE A 9 -10.07 -7.74 -1.01
CA ILE A 9 -10.02 -6.32 -1.43
C ILE A 9 -9.51 -5.44 -0.29
N GLU A 10 -9.94 -5.74 0.94
CA GLU A 10 -9.65 -4.89 2.10
C GLU A 10 -8.21 -5.03 2.61
N ASN A 11 -7.60 -6.22 2.49
CA ASN A 11 -6.31 -6.52 3.12
C ASN A 11 -5.16 -6.74 2.15
N HIS A 12 -5.41 -6.76 0.84
CA HIS A 12 -4.36 -7.01 -0.17
C HIS A 12 -4.23 -5.88 -1.17
N TYR A 13 -3.18 -5.98 -1.98
CA TYR A 13 -2.93 -5.07 -3.08
C TYR A 13 -4.00 -5.21 -4.16
N VAL A 14 -4.68 -4.11 -4.47
CA VAL A 14 -5.58 -3.99 -5.62
C VAL A 14 -4.84 -3.23 -6.72
N GLY A 15 -4.71 -3.86 -7.89
CA GLY A 15 -3.99 -3.29 -9.03
C GLY A 15 -4.67 -2.06 -9.65
N PRO A 16 -3.95 -1.28 -10.48
CA PRO A 16 -4.50 -0.14 -11.19
C PRO A 16 -5.75 -0.49 -12.00
N THR A 17 -6.86 0.17 -11.71
CA THR A 17 -8.11 0.08 -12.49
C THR A 17 -8.60 1.50 -12.82
N PRO A 18 -7.83 2.27 -13.62
CA PRO A 18 -8.17 3.66 -13.87
C PRO A 18 -9.40 3.76 -14.79
N PRO A 19 -10.46 4.50 -14.40
CA PRO A 19 -11.75 4.46 -15.10
C PRO A 19 -11.81 5.38 -16.35
N ASP A 20 -11.01 6.43 -16.39
CA ASP A 20 -11.17 7.54 -17.34
C ASP A 20 -9.96 7.74 -18.26
N LYS A 21 -8.74 7.70 -17.72
CA LYS A 21 -7.46 7.92 -18.41
C LYS A 21 -6.32 7.20 -17.68
N ASP A 22 -5.13 7.16 -18.25
CA ASP A 22 -3.95 6.67 -17.54
C ASP A 22 -3.75 7.42 -16.20
N HIS A 23 -3.55 6.66 -15.12
CA HIS A 23 -3.29 7.22 -13.79
C HIS A 23 -1.82 7.03 -13.43
N GLN A 24 -1.26 8.01 -12.73
CA GLN A 24 0.07 7.90 -12.14
C GLN A 24 -0.05 7.29 -10.76
N TYR A 25 0.76 6.27 -10.49
CA TYR A 25 0.89 5.62 -9.19
C TYR A 25 2.32 5.81 -8.70
N GLU A 26 2.46 6.11 -7.41
CA GLU A 26 3.76 6.13 -6.75
C GLU A 26 3.95 4.83 -5.97
N LEU A 27 5.09 4.16 -6.17
CA LEU A 27 5.54 3.08 -5.31
C LEU A 27 6.69 3.60 -4.46
N THR A 28 6.48 3.62 -3.14
CA THR A 28 7.50 4.01 -2.16
C THR A 28 7.94 2.79 -1.35
N VAL A 29 9.26 2.60 -1.24
CA VAL A 29 9.90 1.54 -0.47
C VAL A 29 10.73 2.15 0.65
N TYR A 30 10.62 1.58 1.85
CA TYR A 30 11.31 2.04 3.05
C TYR A 30 12.32 1.00 3.51
N ALA A 31 13.56 1.43 3.76
CA ALA A 31 14.55 0.63 4.49
C ALA A 31 14.38 0.94 5.99
N LEU A 32 14.29 -0.10 6.80
CA LEU A 32 14.07 -0.01 8.25
C LEU A 32 15.26 -0.63 8.98
N ASP A 33 15.58 -0.10 10.16
CA ASP A 33 16.60 -0.69 11.05
C ASP A 33 16.10 -1.92 11.82
N HIS A 34 14.78 -2.14 11.91
CA HIS A 34 14.16 -3.34 12.47
C HIS A 34 12.76 -3.63 11.91
N SER A 35 12.24 -4.82 12.26
CA SER A 35 10.88 -5.23 11.94
C SER A 35 9.84 -4.40 12.72
N LEU A 36 8.76 -4.02 12.06
CA LEU A 36 7.67 -3.26 12.69
C LEU A 36 6.76 -4.17 13.52
N ASN A 37 6.23 -3.65 14.62
CA ASN A 37 5.29 -4.36 15.48
C ASN A 37 3.83 -4.11 15.06
N LEU A 38 3.49 -4.52 13.83
CA LEU A 38 2.15 -4.36 13.25
C LEU A 38 1.40 -5.70 13.23
N LYS A 39 0.08 -5.64 13.42
CA LYS A 39 -0.81 -6.80 13.27
C LYS A 39 -1.44 -6.82 11.89
N ASN A 40 -1.70 -8.00 11.34
CA ASN A 40 -2.40 -8.15 10.05
C ASN A 40 -3.73 -7.36 10.06
N GLY A 41 -4.02 -6.67 8.95
CA GLY A 41 -5.14 -5.74 8.83
C GLY A 41 -4.85 -4.32 9.34
N PHE A 42 -3.58 -3.97 9.54
CA PHE A 42 -3.18 -2.60 9.88
C PHE A 42 -3.52 -1.62 8.75
N TYR A 43 -3.83 -0.37 9.12
CA TYR A 43 -4.07 0.70 8.16
C TYR A 43 -2.77 1.45 7.81
N LEU A 44 -2.79 2.17 6.68
CA LEU A 44 -1.63 2.93 6.20
C LEU A 44 -1.10 3.95 7.23
N ASN A 45 -1.97 4.59 8.01
CA ASN A 45 -1.55 5.54 9.05
C ASN A 45 -0.78 4.85 10.20
N GLU A 46 -1.16 3.62 10.57
CA GLU A 46 -0.44 2.83 11.59
C GLU A 46 0.94 2.43 11.07
N PHE A 47 1.00 1.97 9.82
CA PHE A 47 2.26 1.68 9.13
C PHE A 47 3.18 2.91 9.08
N LEU A 48 2.68 4.05 8.61
CA LEU A 48 3.48 5.27 8.50
C LEU A 48 3.98 5.77 9.86
N LYS A 49 3.20 5.59 10.93
CA LYS A 49 3.62 5.96 12.28
C LYS A 49 4.82 5.13 12.76
N GLU A 50 4.83 3.84 12.49
CA GLU A 50 5.94 2.94 12.84
C GLU A 50 7.14 3.18 11.92
N VAL A 51 6.94 3.24 10.60
CA VAL A 51 8.01 3.52 9.62
C VAL A 51 8.73 4.82 9.91
N ASN A 52 8.02 5.91 10.24
CA ASN A 52 8.65 7.21 10.49
C ASN A 52 9.59 7.22 11.69
N GLN A 53 9.49 6.25 12.61
CA GLN A 53 10.39 6.12 13.76
C GLN A 53 11.64 5.29 13.43
N HIS A 54 11.56 4.41 12.42
CA HIS A 54 12.53 3.32 12.20
C HIS A 54 13.17 3.34 10.80
N LYS A 55 12.73 4.25 9.93
CA LYS A 55 13.23 4.41 8.57
C LYS A 55 14.66 4.94 8.56
N ILE A 56 15.56 4.21 7.91
CA ILE A 56 16.94 4.62 7.64
C ILE A 56 17.12 5.18 6.23
N ASP A 57 16.30 4.75 5.26
CA ASP A 57 16.30 5.28 3.89
C ASP A 57 14.95 5.04 3.20
N GLN A 58 14.71 5.71 2.08
CA GLN A 58 13.55 5.47 1.22
C GLN A 58 13.85 5.77 -0.25
N THR A 59 13.12 5.11 -1.13
CA THR A 59 13.07 5.46 -2.54
C THR A 59 11.66 5.37 -3.08
N SER A 60 11.38 6.16 -4.11
CA SER A 60 10.07 6.22 -4.76
C SER A 60 10.24 6.20 -6.27
N ILE A 61 9.35 5.50 -6.95
CA ILE A 61 9.23 5.52 -8.41
C ILE A 61 7.81 5.85 -8.82
N ASN A 62 7.68 6.53 -9.95
CA ASN A 62 6.39 6.77 -10.59
C ASN A 62 6.14 5.71 -11.67
N LEU A 63 4.94 5.15 -11.64
CA LEU A 63 4.44 4.12 -12.54
C LEU A 63 3.17 4.62 -13.24
N ILE A 64 2.95 4.15 -14.47
CA ILE A 64 1.70 4.44 -15.21
C ILE A 64 0.81 3.20 -15.17
N GLY A 65 -0.33 3.32 -14.49
CA GLY A 65 -1.43 2.39 -14.64
C GLY A 65 -2.21 2.77 -15.89
N ARG A 66 -2.16 1.92 -16.91
CA ARG A 66 -2.85 2.18 -18.18
C ARG A 66 -4.34 1.94 -18.04
N LYS A 67 -5.13 2.78 -18.70
CA LYS A 67 -6.54 2.47 -18.94
C LYS A 67 -6.63 1.24 -19.84
N ILE A 68 -7.35 0.23 -19.37
CA ILE A 68 -7.67 -1.00 -20.11
C ILE A 68 -9.00 -0.79 -20.83
#